data_AF-A0A352N577-F1
#
_entry.id   AF-A0A352N577-F1
#
_cell.length_a   1.000
_cell.length_b   1.000
_cell.length_c   1.000
_cell.angle_alpha   90.00
_cell.angle_beta   90.00
_cell.angle_gamma   90.00
#
_symmetry.space_group_name_H-M   'P 1'
#
loop_
_entity.id
_entity.type
_entity.pdbx_description
1 polymer ?
#
loop_
_entity_poly.entity_id
_entity_poly.type
_entity_poly.pdbx_seq_one_letter_code
_entity_poly.pdbx_strand_id
1 'polypeptide(L)'
;MTYRKHPTYNRHLINVFLGGLLFFLLFALATGYTDQKWMDWLGIILGIIFIFGFGIYAFWVTKHIRCPECSSICEYHSGNFPGGDWKAICKKCDIVWELDRLFKSFEK
;
A
#
# COMPACT_ATOMS: atom_id res chain seq x y z
N MET A 1 15.35 -18.52 12.68
CA MET A 1 14.56 -17.72 11.72
C MET A 1 13.61 -18.57 10.90
N THR A 2 12.31 -18.39 11.15
CA THR A 2 11.23 -18.96 10.32
C THR A 2 10.74 -17.93 9.31
N TYR A 3 10.46 -18.37 8.08
CA TYR A 3 9.94 -17.53 7.01
C TYR A 3 8.41 -17.67 6.93
N ARG A 4 7.70 -16.54 6.94
CA ARG A 4 6.24 -16.50 6.78
C ARG A 4 5.82 -15.32 5.92
N LYS A 5 4.72 -15.47 5.18
CA LYS A 5 4.08 -14.36 4.46
C LYS A 5 3.28 -13.50 5.43
N HIS A 6 3.38 -12.17 5.31
CA HIS A 6 2.61 -11.27 6.17
C HIS A 6 1.10 -11.33 5.80
N PRO A 7 0.21 -11.78 6.69
CA PRO A 7 -1.16 -12.16 6.33
C PRO A 7 -2.06 -10.98 5.92
N THR A 8 -1.82 -9.79 6.47
CA THR A 8 -2.74 -8.64 6.36
C THR A 8 -2.18 -7.44 5.59
N TYR A 9 -0.90 -7.48 5.20
CA TYR A 9 -0.20 -6.31 4.67
C TYR A 9 -0.71 -5.91 3.29
N ASN A 10 -0.71 -6.84 2.33
CA ASN A 10 -1.21 -6.56 0.98
C ASN A 10 -2.72 -6.32 0.96
N ARG A 11 -3.50 -7.06 1.74
CA ARG A 11 -4.96 -6.90 1.76
C ARG A 11 -5.37 -5.49 2.22
N HIS A 12 -4.67 -4.92 3.19
CA HIS A 12 -4.99 -3.57 3.67
C HIS A 12 -4.65 -2.50 2.63
N LEU A 13 -3.48 -2.59 1.98
CA LEU A 13 -3.08 -1.66 0.92
C LEU A 13 -3.99 -1.75 -0.30
N ILE A 14 -4.32 -2.97 -0.74
CA ILE A 14 -5.25 -3.24 -1.85
C ILE A 14 -6.61 -2.65 -1.55
N ASN A 15 -7.16 -2.87 -0.35
CA ASN A 15 -8.48 -2.34 0.03
C ASN A 15 -8.52 -0.81 0.04
N VAL A 16 -7.47 -0.15 0.55
CA VAL A 16 -7.38 1.31 0.55
C VAL A 16 -7.26 1.84 -0.88
N PHE A 17 -6.45 1.19 -1.71
CA PHE A 17 -6.30 1.55 -3.12
C PHE A 17 -7.62 1.40 -3.90
N LEU A 18 -8.29 0.24 -3.79
CA LEU A 18 -9.59 0.00 -4.42
C LEU A 18 -10.67 0.94 -3.93
N GLY A 19 -10.72 1.21 -2.61
CA GLY A 19 -11.69 2.16 -2.04
C GLY A 19 -11.51 3.56 -2.62
N GLY A 20 -10.27 4.02 -2.74
CA GLY A 20 -9.97 5.30 -3.37
C GLY A 20 -10.26 5.31 -4.87
N LEU A 21 -9.91 4.25 -5.60
CA LEU A 21 -10.19 4.14 -7.03
C LEU A 21 -11.71 4.14 -7.30
N LEU A 22 -12.50 3.46 -6.47
CA LEU A 22 -13.96 3.48 -6.54
C LEU A 22 -14.50 4.89 -6.28
N PHE A 23 -13.94 5.61 -5.31
CA PHE A 23 -14.31 7.01 -5.05
C PHE A 23 -14.04 7.90 -6.27
N PHE A 24 -12.88 7.77 -6.93
CA PHE A 24 -12.59 8.52 -8.15
C PHE A 24 -13.52 8.18 -9.30
N LEU A 25 -13.87 6.91 -9.48
CA LEU A 25 -14.83 6.49 -10.51
C LEU A 25 -16.21 7.11 -10.26
N LEU A 26 -16.70 7.07 -9.02
CA LEU A 26 -17.99 7.67 -8.65
C LEU A 26 -17.95 9.20 -8.79
N PHE A 27 -16.85 9.83 -8.41
CA PHE A 27 -16.65 11.27 -8.56
C PHE A 27 -16.64 11.67 -10.03
N ALA A 28 -15.87 10.98 -10.88
CA ALA A 28 -15.81 11.23 -12.32
C ALA A 28 -17.17 11.01 -13.00
N LEU A 29 -17.93 10.01 -12.55
CA LEU A 29 -19.29 9.78 -13.01
C LEU A 29 -20.18 10.97 -12.64
N ALA A 30 -20.11 11.45 -11.39
CA ALA A 30 -20.89 12.59 -10.91
C ALA A 30 -20.54 13.89 -11.65
N THR A 31 -19.25 14.18 -11.89
CA THR A 31 -18.84 15.38 -12.63
C THR A 31 -19.30 15.35 -14.08
N GLY A 32 -19.39 14.17 -14.70
CA GLY A 32 -19.93 14.00 -16.05
C GLY A 32 -21.41 14.38 -16.20
N TYR A 33 -22.17 14.48 -15.10
CA TYR A 33 -23.55 14.98 -15.11
C TYR A 33 -23.66 16.49 -14.83
N THR A 34 -22.53 17.20 -14.66
CA THR A 34 -22.50 18.62 -14.34
C THR A 34 -21.74 19.41 -15.41
N ASP A 35 -22.28 20.54 -15.87
CA ASP A 35 -21.59 21.45 -16.81
C ASP A 35 -20.58 22.39 -16.11
N GLN A 36 -20.28 22.15 -14.83
CA GLN A 36 -19.46 23.03 -14.02
C GLN A 36 -17.96 22.73 -14.18
N LYS A 37 -17.29 23.50 -15.05
CA LYS A 37 -15.84 23.41 -15.32
C LYS A 37 -14.91 23.47 -14.09
N TRP A 38 -15.36 24.01 -12.96
CA TRP A 38 -14.54 24.04 -11.74
C TRP A 38 -14.44 22.65 -11.08
N MET A 39 -15.41 21.76 -11.33
CA MET A 39 -15.38 20.39 -10.82
C MET A 39 -14.27 19.55 -11.46
N ASP A 40 -13.92 19.81 -12.72
CA ASP A 40 -12.80 19.15 -13.41
C ASP A 40 -11.47 19.46 -12.71
N TRP A 41 -11.24 20.74 -12.39
CA TRP A 41 -10.05 21.17 -11.64
C TRP A 41 -10.02 20.56 -10.25
N LEU A 42 -11.17 20.48 -9.57
CA LEU A 42 -11.28 19.84 -8.27
C LEU A 42 -10.93 18.35 -8.34
N GLY A 43 -11.40 17.64 -9.37
CA GLY A 43 -11.09 16.24 -9.62
C GLY A 43 -9.60 15.99 -9.85
N ILE A 44 -8.94 16.85 -10.63
CA ILE A 44 -7.49 16.77 -10.85
C ILE A 44 -6.73 16.98 -9.53
N ILE A 45 -7.08 18.00 -8.75
CA ILE A 45 -6.43 18.29 -7.46
C ILE A 45 -6.62 17.12 -6.49
N LEU A 46 -7.84 16.60 -6.37
CA LEU A 46 -8.12 15.44 -5.55
C LEU A 46 -7.31 14.23 -6.02
N GLY A 47 -7.22 14.00 -7.33
CA GLY A 47 -6.43 12.92 -7.92
C GLY A 47 -4.95 12.98 -7.54
N ILE A 48 -4.36 14.16 -7.64
CA ILE A 48 -2.97 14.42 -7.23
C ILE A 48 -2.81 14.14 -5.72
N ILE A 49 -3.69 14.70 -4.88
CA ILE A 49 -3.65 14.48 -3.42
C ILE A 49 -3.76 13.00 -3.09
N PHE A 50 -4.63 12.26 -3.79
CA PHE A 50 -4.81 10.83 -3.56
C PHE A 50 -3.58 10.02 -3.95
N ILE A 51 -2.97 10.28 -5.12
CA ILE A 51 -1.76 9.56 -5.56
C ILE A 51 -0.60 9.81 -4.59
N PHE A 52 -0.34 11.08 -4.27
CA PHE A 52 0.73 11.44 -3.33
C PHE A 52 0.45 10.92 -1.92
N GLY A 53 -0.79 11.07 -1.43
CA GLY A 53 -1.22 10.58 -0.13
C GLY A 53 -1.12 9.06 -0.02
N PHE A 54 -1.54 8.32 -1.05
CA PHE A 54 -1.41 6.87 -1.12
C PHE A 54 0.06 6.44 -1.17
N GLY A 55 0.91 7.12 -1.94
CA GLY A 55 2.35 6.86 -1.98
C GLY A 55 3.01 7.05 -0.61
N ILE A 56 2.72 8.15 0.08
CA ILE A 56 3.22 8.42 1.44
C ILE A 56 2.68 7.38 2.42
N TYR A 57 1.39 7.05 2.35
CA TYR A 57 0.77 6.05 3.21
C TYR A 57 1.40 4.66 3.01
N ALA A 58 1.55 4.22 1.76
CA ALA A 58 2.18 2.96 1.43
C ALA A 58 3.62 2.91 1.95
N PHE A 59 4.39 3.99 1.78
CA PHE A 59 5.75 4.10 2.32
C PHE A 59 5.79 4.13 3.85
N TRP A 60 4.79 4.70 4.50
CA TRP A 60 4.72 4.71 5.96
C TRP A 60 4.40 3.32 6.49
N VAL A 61 3.45 2.63 5.86
CA VAL A 61 3.03 1.26 6.19
C VAL A 61 4.15 0.25 5.92
N THR A 62 4.94 0.39 4.86
CA THR A 62 6.15 -0.46 4.64
C THR A 62 7.18 -0.28 5.75
N LYS A 63 7.35 0.94 6.30
CA LYS A 63 8.33 1.23 7.36
C LYS A 63 7.86 0.86 8.76
N HIS A 64 6.56 0.81 9.01
CA HIS A 64 5.99 0.58 10.36
C HIS A 64 5.19 -0.72 10.43
N ILE A 65 5.73 -1.78 9.84
CA ILE A 65 5.10 -3.11 9.90
C ILE A 65 5.17 -3.62 11.33
N ARG A 66 4.01 -3.96 11.91
CA ARG A 66 3.94 -4.58 13.23
C ARG A 66 3.88 -6.10 13.09
N CYS A 67 4.61 -6.80 13.93
CA CYS A 67 4.54 -8.26 13.98
C CYS A 67 3.13 -8.71 14.41
N PRO A 68 2.44 -9.59 13.67
CA PRO A 68 1.10 -10.06 14.03
C PRO A 68 1.09 -10.89 15.32
N GLU A 69 2.21 -11.51 15.71
CA GLU A 69 2.26 -12.34 16.92
C GLU A 69 2.53 -11.53 18.20
N CYS A 70 3.40 -10.53 18.14
CA CYS A 70 3.83 -9.79 19.34
C CYS A 70 3.59 -8.28 19.27
N SER A 71 3.01 -7.77 18.18
CA SER A 71 2.72 -6.35 17.91
C SER A 71 3.92 -5.40 17.89
N SER A 72 5.15 -5.89 18.08
CA SER A 72 6.36 -5.06 18.02
C SER A 72 6.60 -4.55 16.61
N ILE A 73 7.17 -3.35 16.48
CA ILE A 73 7.61 -2.81 15.19
C ILE A 73 8.74 -3.70 14.65
N CYS A 74 8.59 -4.17 13.43
CA CYS A 74 9.59 -4.96 12.71
C CYS A 74 10.62 -4.03 12.06
N GLU A 75 11.87 -4.49 11.97
CA GLU A 75 12.89 -3.79 11.19
C GLU A 75 12.72 -4.09 9.71
N TYR A 76 12.54 -3.04 8.93
CA TYR A 76 12.48 -3.11 7.48
C TYR A 76 13.88 -3.31 6.90
N HIS A 77 14.08 -4.38 6.13
CA HIS A 77 15.32 -4.63 5.41
C HIS A 77 15.05 -4.62 3.89
N SER A 78 15.52 -3.56 3.22
CA SER A 78 15.72 -3.56 1.77
C SER A 78 17.13 -4.07 1.48
N GLY A 79 17.28 -5.37 1.25
CA GLY A 79 18.58 -5.96 0.95
C GLY A 79 18.50 -6.83 -0.29
N ASN A 80 19.61 -6.88 -1.04
CA ASN A 80 19.93 -7.82 -2.13
C ASN A 80 19.88 -9.29 -1.64
N PHE A 81 18.74 -9.73 -1.12
CA PHE A 81 18.48 -11.13 -0.90
C PHE A 81 18.19 -11.77 -2.26
N PRO A 82 18.65 -13.01 -2.49
CA PRO A 82 18.31 -13.74 -3.71
C PRO A 82 16.78 -13.84 -3.82
N GLY A 83 16.19 -13.12 -4.80
CA GLY A 83 14.75 -12.93 -4.97
C GLY A 83 14.28 -11.46 -4.98
N GLY A 84 15.09 -10.52 -4.48
CA GLY A 84 14.85 -9.07 -4.49
C GLY A 84 13.67 -8.60 -3.63
N ASP A 85 13.13 -9.45 -2.76
CA ASP A 85 11.88 -9.18 -2.06
C ASP A 85 12.07 -8.40 -0.74
N TRP A 86 11.06 -7.57 -0.45
CA TRP A 86 11.01 -6.72 0.73
C TRP A 86 10.73 -7.61 1.94
N LYS A 87 11.50 -7.45 3.03
CA LYS A 87 11.36 -8.28 4.23
C LYS A 87 11.27 -7.40 5.48
N ALA A 88 10.43 -7.82 6.41
CA ALA A 88 10.31 -7.25 7.74
C ALA A 88 10.72 -8.29 8.78
N ILE A 89 11.71 -7.96 9.61
CA ILE A 89 12.26 -8.89 10.61
C ILE A 89 11.75 -8.47 12.00
N CYS A 90 11.09 -9.40 12.69
CA CYS A 90 10.72 -9.20 14.09
C CYS A 90 11.82 -9.76 15.00
N LYS A 91 12.62 -8.89 15.62
CA LYS A 91 13.67 -9.29 16.58
C LYS A 91 13.13 -10.02 17.83
N LYS A 92 11.87 -9.76 18.21
CA LYS A 92 11.25 -10.35 19.40
C LYS A 92 10.81 -11.80 19.20
N CYS A 93 10.33 -12.13 18.01
CA CYS A 93 9.84 -13.47 17.66
C CYS A 93 10.85 -14.27 16.82
N ASP A 94 11.94 -13.65 16.35
CA ASP A 94 12.87 -14.21 15.37
C ASP A 94 12.18 -14.72 14.08
N ILE A 95 11.13 -14.02 13.65
CA ILE A 95 10.35 -14.32 12.44
C ILE A 95 10.69 -13.31 11.35
N VAL A 96 10.91 -13.83 10.14
CA VAL A 96 11.09 -13.04 8.93
C VAL A 96 9.78 -13.04 8.16
N TRP A 97 9.19 -11.86 8.04
CA TRP A 97 7.97 -11.63 7.27
C TRP A 97 8.32 -11.22 5.85
N GLU A 98 7.93 -12.05 4.89
CA GLU A 98 8.00 -11.70 3.47
C GLU A 98 6.86 -10.76 3.11
N LEU A 99 7.22 -9.63 2.51
CA LEU A 99 6.30 -8.64 1.97
C LEU A 99 6.26 -8.85 0.46
N ASP A 100 5.20 -9.52 0.00
CA ASP A 100 4.96 -9.67 -1.43
C ASP A 100 4.87 -8.27 -2.05
N ARG A 101 5.74 -7.97 -3.02
CA ARG A 101 5.63 -6.74 -3.80
C ARG A 101 4.29 -6.76 -4.53
N LEU A 102 3.42 -5.80 -4.21
CA LEU A 102 2.11 -5.59 -4.84
C LEU A 102 2.13 -5.65 -6.38
N PHE A 103 3.27 -5.38 -7.00
CA PHE A 103 3.44 -5.32 -8.45
C PHE A 103 4.17 -6.51 -9.09
N LYS A 104 4.68 -7.49 -8.31
CA LYS A 104 5.39 -8.65 -8.87
C LYS A 104 4.47 -9.56 -9.70
N SER A 105 3.14 -9.47 -9.51
CA SER A 105 2.15 -10.23 -10.29
C SER A 105 1.80 -9.63 -11.65
N PHE A 106 2.23 -8.40 -11.94
CA PHE A 106 1.98 -7.74 -13.23
C PHE A 106 3.18 -7.81 -14.20
N GLU A 107 4.26 -8.47 -13.78
CA GLU A 107 5.52 -8.61 -14.53
C GLU A 107 5.63 -9.97 -15.25
N LYS A 108 4.51 -10.72 -15.37
CA LYS A 108 4.42 -12.01 -16.07
C LYS A 108 3.64 -11.90 -17.36
#